data_AF-A0A946DXT8-F1
#
_entry.id   AF-A0A946DXT8-F1
#
_cell.length_a   1.000
_cell.length_b   1.000
_cell.length_c   1.000
_cell.angle_alpha   90.00
_cell.angle_beta   90.00
_cell.angle_gamma   90.00
#
_symmetry.space_group_name_H-M   'P 1'
#
loop_
_entity.id
_entity.type
_entity.pdbx_description
1 polymer ?
#
loop_
_entity_poly.entity_id
_entity_poly.type
_entity_poly.pdbx_seq_one_letter_code
_entity_poly.pdbx_strand_id
1 'polypeptide(L)'
;AVDGLKPDLTLVLDMPVAEGLSRAGARGGSDRYERMGPVFHEKLRAAFLSIAAGEPERCVVIDALGDEETVAQRIEQAVSARWP
;
A
#
# COMPACT_ATOMS: atom_id res chain seq x y z
N ALA A 1 19.88 15.75 5.23
CA ALA A 1 18.44 15.60 4.94
C ALA A 1 18.27 15.63 3.43
N VAL A 2 17.28 14.96 2.85
CA VAL A 2 17.14 14.79 1.39
C VAL A 2 16.54 16.00 0.65
N ASP A 3 16.72 17.23 1.14
CA ASP A 3 16.29 18.50 0.51
C ASP A 3 14.92 18.49 -0.21
N GLY A 4 13.90 17.91 0.43
CA GLY A 4 12.55 17.89 -0.13
C GLY A 4 12.34 16.93 -1.30
N LEU A 5 13.30 16.04 -1.59
CA LEU A 5 13.18 14.98 -2.58
C LEU A 5 11.97 14.09 -2.24
N LYS A 6 11.06 13.96 -3.21
CA LYS A 6 9.90 13.06 -3.15
C LYS A 6 9.98 12.05 -4.29
N PRO A 7 9.40 10.85 -4.14
CA PRO A 7 9.25 9.92 -5.26
C PRO A 7 8.38 10.54 -6.35
N ASP A 8 8.75 10.34 -7.61
CA ASP A 8 7.92 10.73 -8.77
C ASP A 8 6.59 9.96 -8.81
N LEU A 9 6.61 8.72 -8.32
CA LEU A 9 5.44 7.85 -8.19
C LEU A 9 5.51 7.06 -6.88
N THR A 10 4.39 6.96 -6.17
CA THR A 10 4.19 6.12 -4.99
C THR A 10 2.93 5.29 -5.20
N LEU A 11 3.06 3.97 -5.16
CA LEU A 11 1.93 3.06 -5.25
C LEU A 11 1.51 2.63 -3.84
N VAL A 12 0.29 2.99 -3.44
CA VAL A 12 -0.28 2.62 -2.15
C VAL A 12 -1.16 1.40 -2.36
N LEU A 13 -0.66 0.23 -1.96
CA LEU A 13 -1.39 -1.04 -2.04
C LEU A 13 -2.39 -1.10 -0.88
N ASP A 14 -3.66 -0.81 -1.15
CA ASP A 14 -4.71 -0.81 -0.14
C ASP A 14 -5.43 -2.16 -0.07
N MET A 15 -5.68 -2.63 1.15
CA MET A 15 -6.55 -3.78 1.40
C MET A 15 -7.14 -3.72 2.81
N PRO A 16 -8.23 -4.45 3.08
CA PRO A 16 -8.74 -4.61 4.44
C PRO A 16 -7.67 -5.14 5.40
N VAL A 17 -7.59 -4.56 6.60
CA VAL A 17 -6.57 -4.92 7.60
C VAL A 17 -6.62 -6.40 7.96
N ALA A 18 -7.81 -6.98 8.09
CA ALA A 18 -7.99 -8.39 8.41
C ALA A 18 -7.34 -9.31 7.35
N GLU A 19 -7.50 -8.99 6.07
CA GLU A 19 -6.86 -9.73 4.97
C GLU A 19 -5.35 -9.57 4.98
N GLY A 20 -4.85 -8.35 5.19
CA GLY A 20 -3.42 -8.09 5.30
C GLY A 20 -2.74 -8.85 6.44
N LEU A 21 -3.38 -8.85 7.62
CA LEU A 21 -2.91 -9.59 8.80
C LEU A 21 -2.96 -11.11 8.58
N SER A 22 -4.03 -11.62 7.96
CA SER A 22 -4.15 -13.03 7.57
C SER A 22 -2.99 -13.47 6.68
N ARG A 23 -2.72 -12.71 5.60
CA ARG A 23 -1.61 -12.97 4.66
C ARG A 23 -0.24 -12.88 5.34
N ALA A 24 -0.04 -11.89 6.21
CA ALA A 24 1.21 -11.75 6.95
C ALA A 24 1.46 -12.92 7.91
N GLY A 25 0.42 -13.37 8.63
CA GLY A 25 0.48 -14.54 9.49
C GLY A 25 0.87 -15.80 8.73
N ALA A 26 0.28 -16.04 7.56
CA ALA A 26 0.58 -17.20 6.71
C ALA A 26 2.04 -17.26 6.24
N ARG A 27 2.74 -16.12 6.16
CA ARG A 27 4.16 -16.02 5.80
C ARG A 27 5.12 -16.21 6.99
N GLY A 28 4.62 -16.59 8.16
CA GLY A 28 5.42 -16.72 9.38
C GLY A 28 5.49 -15.43 10.21
N GLY A 29 4.46 -14.59 10.11
CA GLY A 29 4.35 -13.26 10.71
C GLY A 29 4.85 -13.19 12.15
N SER A 30 6.00 -12.54 12.35
CA SER A 30 6.59 -12.35 13.67
C SER A 30 7.44 -11.08 13.79
N ASP A 31 7.30 -10.13 12.86
CA ASP A 31 7.82 -8.78 13.05
C ASP A 31 6.98 -8.06 14.13
N ARG A 32 7.63 -7.13 14.83
CA ARG A 32 7.02 -6.26 15.84
C ARG A 32 5.75 -5.56 15.35
N TYR A 33 5.63 -5.27 14.06
CA TYR A 33 4.52 -4.49 13.50
C TYR A 33 3.24 -5.30 13.39
N GLU A 34 3.30 -6.56 12.95
CA GLU A 34 2.15 -7.46 12.84
C GLU A 34 1.54 -7.77 14.22
N ARG A 35 2.33 -7.63 15.30
CA ARG A 35 1.88 -7.79 16.68
C ARG A 35 1.16 -6.57 17.24
N MET A 36 1.18 -5.41 16.57
CA MET A 36 0.55 -4.19 17.08
C MET A 36 -0.98 -4.20 17.01
N GLY A 37 -1.57 -5.25 16.43
CA GLY A 37 -3.00 -5.54 16.46
C GLY A 37 -3.83 -4.69 15.49
N PRO A 38 -5.10 -5.06 15.27
CA PRO A 38 -5.92 -4.49 14.18
C PRO A 38 -6.11 -2.97 14.27
N VAL A 39 -6.26 -2.42 15.49
CA VAL A 39 -6.45 -0.97 15.69
C VAL A 39 -5.25 -0.15 15.19
N PHE A 40 -4.03 -0.66 15.38
CA PHE A 40 -2.84 0.01 14.86
C PHE A 40 -2.81 -0.02 13.34
N HIS A 41 -3.09 -1.17 12.74
CA HIS A 41 -3.10 -1.31 11.29
C HIS A 41 -4.21 -0.50 10.61
N GLU A 42 -5.38 -0.34 11.24
CA GLU A 42 -6.45 0.54 10.71
C GLU A 42 -6.01 2.00 10.71
N LYS A 43 -5.35 2.47 11.80
CA LYS A 43 -4.78 3.83 11.83
C LYS A 43 -3.69 4.01 10.77
N LEU A 44 -2.84 3.00 10.59
CA LEU A 44 -1.77 3.03 9.60
C LEU A 44 -2.33 3.09 8.18
N ARG A 45 -3.32 2.24 7.86
CA ARG A 45 -4.05 2.25 6.59
C ARG A 45 -4.66 3.62 6.32
N ALA A 46 -5.40 4.18 7.29
CA ALA A 46 -6.01 5.49 7.17
C ALA A 46 -4.96 6.61 6.91
N ALA A 47 -3.80 6.55 7.54
CA ALA A 47 -2.72 7.51 7.33
C ALA A 47 -2.15 7.43 5.90
N PHE A 48 -1.91 6.22 5.36
CA PHE A 48 -1.46 6.06 3.98
C PHE A 48 -2.49 6.57 2.96
N LEU A 49 -3.78 6.27 3.17
CA LEU A 49 -4.85 6.77 2.32
C LEU A 49 -4.98 8.29 2.40
N SER A 50 -4.77 8.89 3.57
CA SER A 50 -4.74 10.35 3.73
C SER A 50 -3.59 11.00 2.97
N ILE A 51 -2.40 10.37 2.95
CA ILE A 51 -1.25 10.85 2.15
C ILE A 51 -1.58 10.77 0.66
N ALA A 52 -2.16 9.64 0.22
CA ALA A 52 -2.53 9.47 -1.18
C ALA A 52 -3.57 10.51 -1.65
N ALA A 53 -4.57 10.79 -0.81
CA ALA A 53 -5.58 11.81 -1.09
C ALA A 53 -5.01 13.24 -1.08
N GLY A 54 -3.96 13.51 -0.28
CA GLY A 54 -3.31 14.81 -0.21
C GLY A 54 -2.29 15.08 -1.32
N GLU A 55 -1.80 14.03 -2.00
CA GLU A 55 -0.76 14.12 -3.04
C GLU A 55 -1.12 13.26 -4.28
N PRO A 56 -2.31 13.47 -4.88
CA PRO A 56 -2.83 12.63 -5.98
C PRO A 56 -1.98 12.70 -7.26
N GLU A 57 -1.15 13.73 -7.42
CA GLU A 57 -0.24 13.88 -8.55
C GLU A 57 0.90 12.85 -8.54
N ARG A 58 1.29 12.34 -7.36
CA ARG A 58 2.40 11.38 -7.23
C ARG A 58 1.98 10.07 -6.55
N CYS A 59 0.84 10.02 -5.87
CA CYS A 59 0.35 8.83 -5.20
C CYS A 59 -0.81 8.19 -5.99
N VAL A 60 -0.74 6.88 -6.20
CA VAL A 60 -1.81 6.09 -6.80
C VAL A 60 -2.20 4.98 -5.85
N VAL A 61 -3.48 4.90 -5.50
CA VAL A 61 -4.01 3.81 -4.68
C VAL A 61 -4.36 2.63 -5.58
N ILE A 62 -3.80 1.46 -5.26
CA ILE A 62 -4.03 0.21 -5.96
C ILE A 62 -4.80 -0.71 -5.03
N ASP A 63 -5.92 -1.25 -5.50
CA ASP A 63 -6.60 -2.35 -4.81
C ASP A 63 -5.69 -3.58 -4.80
N ALA A 64 -5.32 -4.04 -3.60
CA ALA A 64 -4.43 -5.18 -3.38
C ALA A 64 -5.18 -6.49 -3.06
N LEU A 65 -6.51 -6.52 -3.22
CA LEU A 65 -7.30 -7.74 -3.19
C LEU A 65 -7.12 -8.57 -4.47
N GLY A 66 -7.24 -9.89 -4.34
CA GLY A 66 -6.99 -10.84 -5.43
C GLY A 66 -5.66 -11.58 -5.27
N ASP A 67 -5.32 -12.37 -6.28
CA ASP A 67 -4.05 -13.06 -6.38
C ASP A 67 -2.92 -12.13 -6.86
N GLU A 68 -1.69 -12.66 -6.88
CA GLU A 68 -0.49 -11.93 -7.25
C GLU A 68 -0.58 -11.37 -8.69
N GLU A 69 -1.07 -12.17 -9.63
CA GLU A 69 -1.17 -11.78 -11.04
C GLU A 69 -2.16 -10.62 -11.22
N THR A 70 -3.32 -10.68 -10.57
CA THR A 70 -4.33 -9.62 -10.62
C THR A 70 -3.76 -8.29 -10.10
N VAL A 71 -3.06 -8.32 -8.96
CA VAL A 71 -2.47 -7.10 -8.37
C VAL A 71 -1.30 -6.60 -9.23
N ALA A 72 -0.48 -7.49 -9.79
CA ALA A 72 0.61 -7.13 -10.69
C ALA A 72 0.10 -6.40 -11.94
N GLN A 73 -0.98 -6.88 -12.56
CA GLN A 73 -1.60 -6.21 -13.71
C GLN A 73 -2.09 -4.80 -13.37
N ARG A 74 -2.67 -4.58 -12.18
CA ARG A 74 -3.10 -3.24 -11.73
C ARG A 74 -1.91 -2.30 -11.53
N ILE A 75 -0.82 -2.83 -10.98
CA ILE A 75 0.44 -2.08 -10.82
C ILE A 75 1.01 -1.70 -12.19
N GLU A 76 1.07 -2.65 -13.13
CA GLU A 76 1.57 -2.40 -14.48
C GLU A 76 0.75 -1.31 -15.17
N GLN A 77 -0.58 -1.40 -15.12
CA GLN A 77 -1.47 -0.36 -15.66
C GLN A 77 -1.19 1.02 -15.07
N ALA A 78 -1.00 1.12 -13.75
CA ALA A 78 -0.72 2.38 -13.08
C ALA A 78 0.65 2.98 -13.47
N VAL A 79 1.66 2.13 -13.68
CA VAL A 79 3.00 2.55 -14.11
C VAL A 79 2.99 2.97 -15.57
N SER A 80 2.39 2.17 -16.47
CA SER A 80 2.30 2.47 -17.90
C SER A 80 1.46 3.73 -18.17
N ALA A 81 0.42 3.99 -17.38
CA ALA A 81 -0.35 5.23 -17.49
C ALA A 81 0.49 6.49 -17.18
N ARG A 82 1.58 6.35 -16.40
CA ARG A 82 2.48 7.46 -16.05
C ARG A 82 3.58 7.66 -17.09
N TRP A 83 4.07 6.58 -17.70
CA TRP A 83 5.13 6.58 -18.72
C TRP A 83 4.72 5.72 -19.92
N PRO A 84 3.93 6.27 -20.85
CA PRO A 84 3.50 5.59 -22.07
C PRO A 84 4.63 5.39 -23.09
#